data_AF-A0A6J8AIM6-F1
#
_entry.id   AF-A0A6J8AIM6-F1
#
_cell.length_a   1.000
_cell.length_b   1.000
_cell.length_c   1.000
_cell.angle_alpha   90.00
_cell.angle_beta   90.00
_cell.angle_gamma   90.00
#
_symmetry.space_group_name_H-M   'P 1'
#
loop_
_entity.id
_entity.type
_entity.pdbx_description
1 polymer ?
#
loop_
_entity_poly.entity_id
_entity_poly.type
_entity_poly.pdbx_seq_one_letter_code
_entity_poly.pdbx_strand_id
1 'polypeptide(L)'
;MSDCQDLGACGALLFPKMSDCQDLGACGALLYLKMSDCQDLGACGALLFLKMSDCKDLGACGALLFPKMSDCKDLGACGALLFLKMSDCQDLGACGALLFPKMSDCKDLGACGALLFLKMSDCQDLGACGALLFLKMSDCKDLGACGALLFLKMSDCKDLGACGALLFLKMSDCQDLGACGALLYPKMSDCKDLGACGALLFLKMSDCQDLGDISR
;
A
#
# COMPACT_ATOMS: atom_id res chain seq x y z
N MET A 1 -5.78 33.24 2.80
CA MET A 1 -5.77 31.91 3.42
C MET A 1 -7.07 31.86 4.16
N SER A 2 -7.87 30.84 3.87
CA SER A 2 -9.14 30.65 4.52
C SER A 2 -9.01 29.35 5.28
N ASP A 3 -9.51 29.34 6.50
CA ASP A 3 -9.62 28.15 7.33
C ASP A 3 -11.07 27.65 7.21
N CYS A 4 -11.27 26.33 7.20
CA CYS A 4 -12.60 25.74 7.28
C CYS A 4 -12.77 25.00 8.59
N GLN A 5 -13.88 25.26 9.28
CA GLN A 5 -14.29 24.58 10.50
C GLN A 5 -15.76 24.22 10.39
N ASP A 6 -16.14 23.06 10.92
CA ASP A 6 -17.51 22.61 11.11
C ASP A 6 -18.38 22.65 9.83
N LEU A 7 -17.84 22.22 8.70
CA LEU A 7 -18.66 22.05 7.49
C LEU A 7 -19.48 20.78 7.61
N GLY A 8 -20.80 20.91 7.68
CA GLY A 8 -21.73 19.78 7.68
C GLY A 8 -21.84 19.09 6.31
N ALA A 9 -23.02 18.58 5.98
CA ALA A 9 -23.22 17.85 4.74
C ALA A 9 -23.15 18.76 3.51
N CYS A 10 -22.33 18.40 2.51
CA CYS A 10 -22.13 19.21 1.32
C CYS A 10 -22.29 18.41 0.02
N GLY A 11 -22.79 19.05 -1.05
CA GLY A 11 -22.95 18.43 -2.36
C GLY A 11 -21.62 18.32 -3.11
N ALA A 12 -21.15 19.44 -3.64
CA ALA A 12 -19.83 19.56 -4.26
C ALA A 12 -19.19 20.88 -3.84
N LEU A 13 -17.92 20.85 -3.41
CA LEU A 13 -17.16 22.05 -3.07
C LEU A 13 -15.84 22.11 -3.84
N LEU A 14 -15.46 23.33 -4.20
CA LEU A 14 -14.19 23.65 -4.84
C LEU A 14 -13.48 24.70 -4.01
N PHE A 15 -12.28 24.36 -3.56
CA PHE A 15 -11.42 25.26 -2.79
C PHE A 15 -10.07 25.45 -3.51
N PRO A 16 -9.80 26.65 -4.02
CA PRO A 16 -8.53 26.91 -4.72
C PRO A 16 -7.31 26.83 -3.80
N LYS A 17 -7.43 27.25 -2.54
CA LYS A 17 -6.32 27.21 -1.58
C LYS A 17 -6.85 27.29 -0.15
N MET A 18 -6.52 26.30 0.67
CA MET A 18 -6.77 26.30 2.12
C MET A 18 -5.46 26.09 2.87
N SER A 19 -5.38 26.64 4.07
CA SER A 19 -4.30 26.36 5.02
C SER A 19 -4.73 25.20 5.88
N ASP A 20 -5.77 25.43 6.69
CA ASP A 20 -6.18 24.54 7.75
C ASP A 20 -7.66 24.21 7.58
N CYS A 21 -7.99 22.93 7.62
CA CYS A 21 -9.36 22.46 7.63
C CYS A 21 -9.59 21.45 8.74
N GLN A 22 -10.65 21.66 9.50
CA GLN A 22 -11.04 20.82 10.63
C GLN A 22 -12.52 20.46 10.52
N ASP A 23 -12.86 19.25 10.96
CA ASP A 23 -14.23 18.79 11.15
C ASP A 23 -15.10 18.94 9.89
N LEU A 24 -14.65 18.33 8.79
CA LEU A 24 -15.45 18.27 7.57
C LEU A 24 -16.37 17.05 7.62
N GLY A 25 -17.68 17.26 7.55
CA GLY A 25 -18.69 16.21 7.55
C GLY A 25 -18.79 15.46 6.22
N ALA A 26 -19.99 14.96 5.94
CA ALA A 26 -20.23 14.15 4.75
C ALA A 26 -20.32 14.99 3.47
N CYS A 27 -19.50 14.68 2.46
CA CYS A 27 -19.49 15.44 1.21
C CYS A 27 -19.59 14.55 -0.03
N GLY A 28 -20.38 14.97 -1.01
CA GLY A 28 -20.49 14.24 -2.28
C GLY A 28 -19.19 14.28 -3.09
N ALA A 29 -18.69 15.49 -3.37
CA ALA A 29 -17.43 15.69 -4.08
C ALA A 29 -16.63 16.87 -3.51
N LEU A 30 -15.32 16.69 -3.32
CA LEU A 30 -14.41 17.73 -2.85
C LEU A 30 -13.21 17.87 -3.78
N LEU A 31 -12.93 19.11 -4.20
CA LEU A 31 -11.75 19.45 -4.98
C LEU A 31 -10.95 20.56 -4.29
N TYR A 32 -9.71 20.24 -3.93
CA TYR A 32 -8.74 21.17 -3.39
C TYR A 32 -7.53 21.26 -4.33
N LEU A 33 -7.19 22.47 -4.79
CA LEU A 33 -5.97 22.63 -5.60
C LEU A 33 -4.71 22.67 -4.74
N LYS A 34 -4.81 23.22 -3.52
CA LYS A 34 -3.73 23.22 -2.54
C LYS A 34 -4.30 23.26 -1.14
N MET A 35 -3.91 22.32 -0.31
CA MET A 35 -4.18 22.33 1.11
C MET A 35 -2.88 22.01 1.86
N SER A 36 -2.64 22.71 2.97
CA SER A 36 -1.51 22.40 3.82
C SER A 36 -1.91 21.27 4.77
N ASP A 37 -2.93 21.52 5.60
CA ASP A 37 -3.27 20.68 6.72
C ASP A 37 -4.78 20.37 6.71
N CYS A 38 -5.11 19.09 6.85
CA CYS A 38 -6.49 18.61 6.96
C CYS A 38 -6.59 17.69 8.17
N GLN A 39 -7.56 17.95 9.03
CA GLN A 39 -7.86 17.15 10.21
C GLN A 39 -9.34 16.76 10.19
N ASP A 40 -9.62 15.51 10.56
CA ASP A 40 -10.97 15.00 10.80
C ASP A 40 -11.91 15.22 9.61
N LEU A 41 -11.55 14.61 8.48
CA LEU A 41 -12.43 14.59 7.32
C LEU A 41 -13.32 13.35 7.37
N GLY A 42 -14.63 13.55 7.42
CA GLY A 42 -15.63 12.51 7.44
C GLY A 42 -15.83 11.80 6.10
N ALA A 43 -17.05 11.31 5.87
CA ALA A 43 -17.34 10.48 4.71
C ALA A 43 -17.37 11.27 3.40
N CYS A 44 -16.66 10.82 2.37
CA CYS A 44 -16.63 11.51 1.08
C CYS A 44 -16.98 10.60 -0.10
N GLY A 45 -17.80 11.08 -1.05
CA GLY A 45 -18.06 10.31 -2.28
C GLY A 45 -16.82 10.25 -3.17
N ALA A 46 -16.32 11.42 -3.55
CA ALA A 46 -15.07 11.56 -4.30
C ALA A 46 -14.28 12.76 -3.78
N LEU A 47 -12.96 12.60 -3.69
CA LEU A 47 -12.10 13.68 -3.22
C LEU A 47 -10.79 13.72 -4.00
N LEU A 48 -10.39 14.94 -4.35
CA LEU A 48 -9.20 15.25 -5.13
C LEU A 48 -8.41 16.38 -4.48
N PHE A 49 -7.20 16.08 -4.02
CA PHE A 49 -6.21 17.07 -3.58
C PHE A 49 -5.05 17.12 -4.56
N LEU A 50 -4.90 18.17 -5.36
CA LEU A 50 -3.77 18.27 -6.29
C LEU A 50 -2.41 18.36 -5.57
N LYS A 51 -2.39 19.06 -4.43
CA LYS A 51 -1.25 19.12 -3.53
C LYS A 51 -1.74 19.21 -2.10
N MET A 52 -1.31 18.26 -1.30
CA MET A 52 -1.58 18.18 0.12
C MET A 52 -0.24 17.99 0.85
N SER A 53 -0.02 18.71 1.95
CA SER A 53 1.15 18.42 2.80
C SER A 53 0.76 17.31 3.75
N ASP A 54 -0.16 17.58 4.67
CA ASP A 54 -0.38 16.75 5.86
C ASP A 54 -1.86 16.47 6.08
N CYS A 55 -2.26 15.20 6.05
CA CYS A 55 -3.65 14.79 6.28
C CYS A 55 -3.69 13.86 7.48
N LYS A 56 -4.58 14.18 8.42
CA LYS A 56 -4.78 13.42 9.64
C LYS A 56 -6.26 13.04 9.77
N ASP A 57 -6.53 11.77 10.05
CA ASP A 57 -7.88 11.26 10.30
C ASP A 57 -8.82 11.51 9.11
N LEU A 58 -8.56 10.82 7.99
CA LEU A 58 -9.43 10.85 6.82
C LEU A 58 -10.32 9.62 6.84
N GLY A 59 -11.63 9.83 6.98
CA GLY A 59 -12.64 8.79 7.11
C GLY A 59 -12.94 8.04 5.81
N ALA A 60 -14.16 7.49 5.74
CA ALA A 60 -14.54 6.61 4.63
C ALA A 60 -14.74 7.38 3.33
N CYS A 61 -14.07 6.97 2.25
CA CYS A 61 -14.19 7.63 0.95
C CYS A 61 -14.45 6.67 -0.20
N GLY A 62 -15.33 7.05 -1.13
CA GLY A 62 -15.59 6.27 -2.34
C GLY A 62 -14.37 6.24 -3.27
N ALA A 63 -13.86 7.43 -3.61
CA ALA A 63 -12.66 7.58 -4.43
C ALA A 63 -11.77 8.72 -3.93
N LEU A 64 -10.46 8.46 -3.88
CA LEU A 64 -9.45 9.42 -3.45
C LEU A 64 -8.33 9.54 -4.49
N LEU A 65 -7.97 10.78 -4.83
CA LEU A 65 -6.87 11.06 -5.74
C LEU A 65 -5.97 12.16 -5.19
N PHE A 66 -4.69 11.83 -5.03
CA PHE A 66 -3.63 12.71 -4.57
C PHE A 66 -2.44 12.67 -5.53
N PRO A 67 -2.29 13.64 -6.43
CA PRO A 67 -1.10 13.73 -7.28
C PRO A 67 0.18 13.96 -6.47
N LYS A 68 0.10 14.71 -5.36
CA LYS A 68 1.22 14.93 -4.44
C LYS A 68 0.70 15.04 -3.01
N MET A 69 1.18 14.15 -2.18
CA MET A 69 0.93 14.12 -0.74
C MET A 69 2.29 13.93 -0.05
N SER A 70 2.57 14.69 1.01
CA SER A 70 3.76 14.43 1.81
C SER A 70 3.43 13.32 2.80
N ASP A 71 2.52 13.60 3.75
CA ASP A 71 2.36 12.78 4.95
C ASP A 71 0.86 12.53 5.22
N CYS A 72 0.47 11.26 5.28
CA CYS A 72 -0.89 10.86 5.57
C CYS A 72 -0.87 9.99 6.82
N LYS A 73 -1.70 10.36 7.80
CA LYS A 73 -1.87 9.63 9.03
C LYS A 73 -3.33 9.26 9.21
N ASP A 74 -3.58 7.99 9.50
CA ASP A 74 -4.90 7.45 9.79
C ASP A 74 -5.88 7.68 8.62
N LEU A 75 -5.72 6.90 7.56
CA LEU A 75 -6.69 6.84 6.46
C LEU A 75 -7.64 5.67 6.68
N GLY A 76 -8.94 5.95 6.75
CA GLY A 76 -10.00 4.97 6.89
C GLY A 76 -10.28 4.18 5.61
N ALA A 77 -11.51 3.66 5.51
CA ALA A 77 -11.89 2.76 4.43
C ALA A 77 -12.02 3.51 3.08
N CYS A 78 -11.45 2.94 2.02
CA CYS A 78 -11.51 3.54 0.69
C CYS A 78 -12.02 2.58 -0.40
N GLY A 79 -12.89 3.04 -1.30
CA GLY A 79 -13.27 2.24 -2.47
C GLY A 79 -12.10 2.11 -3.45
N ALA A 80 -11.58 3.26 -3.87
CA ALA A 80 -10.38 3.36 -4.70
C ALA A 80 -9.50 4.52 -4.26
N LEU A 81 -8.19 4.32 -4.24
CA LEU A 81 -7.23 5.35 -3.87
C LEU A 81 -6.00 5.34 -4.78
N LEU A 82 -5.63 6.54 -5.23
CA LEU A 82 -4.48 6.78 -6.10
C LEU A 82 -3.63 7.92 -5.53
N PHE A 83 -2.40 7.58 -5.14
CA PHE A 83 -1.36 8.54 -4.80
C PHE A 83 -0.25 8.51 -5.87
N LEU A 84 -0.12 9.56 -6.69
CA LEU A 84 0.95 9.56 -7.72
C LEU A 84 2.35 9.71 -7.13
N LYS A 85 2.45 10.50 -6.05
CA LYS A 85 3.66 10.64 -5.26
C LYS A 85 3.26 10.86 -3.79
N MET A 86 3.74 9.96 -2.96
CA MET A 86 3.56 9.98 -1.51
C MET A 86 4.94 9.82 -0.86
N SER A 87 5.22 10.59 0.18
CA SER A 87 6.41 10.31 1.00
C SER A 87 6.04 9.24 2.01
N ASP A 88 5.18 9.57 2.98
CA ASP A 88 5.04 8.78 4.21
C ASP A 88 3.57 8.52 4.55
N CYS A 89 3.18 7.25 4.65
CA CYS A 89 1.82 6.87 5.05
C CYS A 89 1.87 6.03 6.32
N GLN A 90 1.19 6.52 7.35
CA GLN A 90 0.96 5.84 8.61
C GLN A 90 -0.51 5.43 8.67
N ASP A 91 -0.74 4.14 8.90
CA ASP A 91 -2.08 3.57 9.11
C ASP A 91 -3.04 3.80 7.94
N LEU A 92 -2.94 2.95 6.93
CA LEU A 92 -3.93 2.85 5.86
C LEU A 92 -4.93 1.74 6.19
N GLY A 93 -6.21 2.06 6.24
CA GLY A 93 -7.30 1.14 6.51
C GLY A 93 -7.62 0.22 5.33
N ALA A 94 -8.85 -0.30 5.33
CA ALA A 94 -9.29 -1.23 4.30
C ALA A 94 -9.54 -0.52 2.96
N CYS A 95 -9.00 -1.04 1.87
CA CYS A 95 -9.19 -0.44 0.55
C CYS A 95 -9.56 -1.44 -0.55
N GLY A 96 -10.50 -1.07 -1.41
CA GLY A 96 -10.87 -1.91 -2.56
C GLY A 96 -9.72 -2.03 -3.57
N ALA A 97 -9.21 -0.87 -4.03
CA ALA A 97 -8.09 -0.79 -4.94
C ALA A 97 -7.13 0.35 -4.58
N LEU A 98 -5.83 0.07 -4.64
CA LEU A 98 -4.76 1.02 -4.34
C LEU A 98 -3.71 1.05 -5.44
N LEU A 99 -3.31 2.26 -5.82
CA LEU A 99 -2.23 2.48 -6.78
C LEU A 99 -1.27 3.57 -6.30
N PHE A 100 0.01 3.19 -6.19
CA PHE A 100 1.11 4.06 -5.82
C PHE A 100 2.24 3.97 -6.85
N PRO A 101 2.33 4.90 -7.81
CA PRO A 101 3.47 4.97 -8.72
C PRO A 101 4.80 5.25 -8.00
N LYS A 102 4.76 6.05 -6.93
CA LYS A 102 5.92 6.35 -6.08
C LYS A 102 5.48 6.57 -4.65
N MET A 103 5.99 5.73 -3.77
CA MET A 103 5.83 5.79 -2.33
C MET A 103 7.22 5.61 -1.71
N SER A 104 7.58 6.43 -0.71
CA SER A 104 8.82 6.17 0.04
C SER A 104 8.51 5.11 1.09
N ASP A 105 7.69 5.46 2.08
CA ASP A 105 7.59 4.70 3.33
C ASP A 105 6.14 4.47 3.74
N CYS A 106 5.75 3.22 3.93
CA CYS A 106 4.43 2.85 4.44
C CYS A 106 4.59 1.98 5.67
N LYS A 107 3.98 2.37 6.79
CA LYS A 107 4.21 1.71 8.07
C LYS A 107 3.20 0.63 8.43
N ASP A 108 1.94 0.84 8.06
CA ASP A 108 0.84 -0.04 8.41
C ASP A 108 -0.20 0.05 7.30
N LEU A 109 -0.44 -1.06 6.60
CA LEU A 109 -1.43 -1.13 5.53
C LEU A 109 -2.41 -2.26 5.80
N GLY A 110 -3.68 -1.92 5.90
CA GLY A 110 -4.75 -2.85 6.20
C GLY A 110 -5.12 -3.75 5.02
N ALA A 111 -6.32 -4.33 5.10
CA ALA A 111 -6.79 -5.27 4.11
C ALA A 111 -7.08 -4.60 2.75
N CYS A 112 -6.56 -5.17 1.66
CA CYS A 112 -6.74 -4.61 0.32
C CYS A 112 -7.27 -5.64 -0.69
N GLY A 113 -8.18 -5.22 -1.55
CA GLY A 113 -8.63 -6.06 -2.68
C GLY A 113 -7.52 -6.22 -3.71
N ALA A 114 -7.01 -5.10 -4.23
CA ALA A 114 -5.89 -5.04 -5.15
C ALA A 114 -4.95 -3.90 -4.82
N LEU A 115 -3.64 -4.16 -4.85
CA LEU A 115 -2.61 -3.17 -4.54
C LEU A 115 -1.47 -3.22 -5.57
N LEU A 116 -1.13 -2.05 -6.11
CA LEU A 116 -0.07 -1.87 -7.10
C LEU A 116 0.91 -0.77 -6.67
N PHE A 117 2.18 -1.15 -6.49
CA PHE A 117 3.30 -0.24 -6.33
C PHE A 117 4.24 -0.32 -7.53
N LEU A 118 4.49 0.81 -8.19
CA LEU A 118 5.52 0.85 -9.24
C LEU A 118 6.93 1.03 -8.66
N LYS A 119 7.03 1.83 -7.59
CA LYS A 119 8.25 2.07 -6.83
C LYS A 119 7.89 2.33 -5.38
N MET A 120 8.43 1.49 -4.51
CA MET A 120 8.30 1.58 -3.07
C MET A 120 9.69 1.41 -2.47
N SER A 121 10.07 2.25 -1.51
CA SER A 121 11.31 2.02 -0.76
C SER A 121 11.02 1.00 0.33
N ASP A 122 10.23 1.39 1.33
CA ASP A 122 10.14 0.66 2.59
C ASP A 122 8.68 0.43 3.01
N CYS A 123 8.30 -0.83 3.19
CA CYS A 123 6.98 -1.19 3.70
C CYS A 123 7.13 -2.02 4.96
N GLN A 124 6.54 -1.53 6.04
CA GLN A 124 6.36 -2.27 7.28
C GLN A 124 4.88 -2.67 7.36
N ASP A 125 4.62 -3.87 7.85
CA ASP A 125 3.29 -4.37 8.19
C ASP A 125 2.22 -4.17 7.12
N LEU A 126 2.19 -5.08 6.15
CA LEU A 126 1.13 -5.13 5.15
C LEU A 126 0.17 -6.27 5.47
N GLY A 127 -1.11 -5.95 5.65
CA GLY A 127 -2.16 -6.89 5.95
C GLY A 127 -2.56 -7.77 4.77
N ALA A 128 -3.76 -8.35 4.88
CA ALA A 128 -4.25 -9.28 3.87
C ALA A 128 -4.53 -8.60 2.53
N CYS A 129 -4.04 -9.18 1.43
CA CYS A 129 -4.29 -8.68 0.08
C CYS A 129 -4.89 -9.75 -0.85
N GLY A 130 -5.89 -9.38 -1.65
CA GLY A 130 -6.39 -10.25 -2.72
C GLY A 130 -5.34 -10.46 -3.81
N ALA A 131 -4.85 -9.35 -4.36
CA ALA A 131 -3.75 -9.32 -5.33
C ALA A 131 -2.78 -8.17 -5.04
N LEU A 132 -1.48 -8.46 -5.11
CA LEU A 132 -0.42 -7.51 -4.81
C LEU A 132 0.68 -7.57 -5.86
N LEU A 133 1.03 -6.40 -6.41
CA LEU A 133 2.04 -6.24 -7.44
C LEU A 133 3.03 -5.13 -7.07
N PHE A 134 4.30 -5.51 -6.97
CA PHE A 134 5.43 -4.59 -6.86
C PHE A 134 6.34 -4.69 -8.10
N LEU A 135 6.54 -3.57 -8.79
CA LEU A 135 7.53 -3.55 -9.88
C LEU A 135 8.95 -3.37 -9.34
N LYS A 136 9.11 -2.54 -8.31
CA LYS A 136 10.36 -2.29 -7.61
C LYS A 136 10.05 -2.00 -6.15
N MET A 137 10.62 -2.81 -5.28
CA MET A 137 10.53 -2.69 -3.84
C MET A 137 11.95 -2.87 -3.29
N SER A 138 12.38 -1.98 -2.39
CA SER A 138 13.65 -2.21 -1.70
C SER A 138 13.40 -3.19 -0.57
N ASP A 139 12.65 -2.77 0.47
CA ASP A 139 12.63 -3.47 1.75
C ASP A 139 11.18 -3.66 2.23
N CYS A 140 10.74 -4.91 2.38
CA CYS A 140 9.42 -5.24 2.91
C CYS A 140 9.57 -6.12 4.13
N LYS A 141 8.94 -5.69 5.22
CA LYS A 141 8.92 -6.39 6.49
C LYS A 141 7.48 -6.68 6.88
N ASP A 142 7.21 -7.91 7.30
CA ASP A 142 5.91 -8.38 7.78
C ASP A 142 4.81 -8.21 6.72
N LEU A 143 4.83 -9.09 5.71
CA LEU A 143 3.80 -9.14 4.67
C LEU A 143 2.82 -10.27 5.00
N GLY A 144 1.56 -9.93 5.25
CA GLY A 144 0.50 -10.86 5.60
C GLY A 144 0.04 -11.75 4.46
N ALA A 145 -1.15 -12.35 4.63
CA ALA A 145 -1.67 -13.32 3.68
C ALA A 145 -2.04 -12.68 2.33
N CYS A 146 -1.60 -13.28 1.23
CA CYS A 146 -1.92 -12.81 -0.12
C CYS A 146 -2.55 -13.90 -0.98
N GLY A 147 -3.60 -13.55 -1.74
CA GLY A 147 -4.15 -14.46 -2.75
C GLY A 147 -3.15 -14.70 -3.89
N ALA A 148 -2.68 -13.60 -4.49
CA ALA A 148 -1.62 -13.59 -5.49
C ALA A 148 -0.63 -12.45 -5.24
N LEU A 149 0.67 -12.77 -5.35
CA LEU A 149 1.75 -11.84 -5.08
C LEU A 149 2.81 -11.90 -6.18
N LEU A 150 3.11 -10.74 -6.77
CA LEU A 150 4.08 -10.60 -7.85
C LEU A 150 5.10 -9.50 -7.54
N PHE A 151 6.38 -9.87 -7.49
CA PHE A 151 7.50 -8.95 -7.45
C PHE A 151 8.36 -9.07 -8.71
N LEU A 152 8.55 -7.95 -9.43
CA LEU A 152 9.49 -7.94 -10.55
C LEU A 152 10.93 -7.75 -10.07
N LYS A 153 11.13 -6.90 -9.06
CA LYS A 153 12.41 -6.65 -8.39
C LYS A 153 12.16 -6.34 -6.93
N MET A 154 12.76 -7.14 -6.08
CA MET A 154 12.76 -6.99 -4.63
C MET A 154 14.23 -7.06 -4.18
N SER A 155 14.66 -6.22 -3.24
CA SER A 155 15.97 -6.37 -2.61
C SER A 155 15.85 -7.29 -1.41
N ASP A 156 15.05 -6.90 -0.40
CA ASP A 156 15.03 -7.56 0.91
C ASP A 156 13.60 -7.79 1.39
N CYS A 157 13.21 -9.04 1.60
CA CYS A 157 11.89 -9.38 2.16
C CYS A 157 12.04 -10.20 3.43
N LYS A 158 11.43 -9.74 4.52
CA LYS A 158 11.44 -10.42 5.81
C LYS A 158 10.00 -10.72 6.25
N ASP A 159 9.77 -11.94 6.72
CA ASP A 159 8.50 -12.38 7.28
C ASP A 159 7.35 -12.27 6.26
N LEU A 160 7.37 -13.14 5.23
CA LEU A 160 6.30 -13.24 4.24
C LEU A 160 5.32 -14.34 4.65
N GLY A 161 4.08 -13.98 4.95
CA GLY A 161 3.01 -14.89 5.32
C GLY A 161 2.52 -15.78 4.17
N ALA A 162 1.36 -16.41 4.39
CA ALA A 162 0.83 -17.39 3.46
C ALA A 162 0.41 -16.78 2.12
N CYS A 163 0.81 -17.40 1.01
CA CYS A 163 0.49 -16.93 -0.34
C CYS A 163 -0.18 -18.03 -1.18
N GLY A 164 -1.29 -17.73 -1.86
CA GLY A 164 -1.89 -18.66 -2.81
C GLY A 164 -0.98 -18.92 -4.01
N ALA A 165 -0.55 -17.84 -4.66
CA ALA A 165 0.44 -17.87 -5.73
C ALA A 165 1.47 -16.76 -5.54
N LEU A 166 2.75 -17.11 -5.72
CA LEU A 166 3.87 -16.21 -5.48
C LEU A 166 4.87 -16.29 -6.64
N LEU A 167 5.16 -15.13 -7.23
CA LEU A 167 6.11 -14.99 -8.32
C LEU A 167 7.10 -13.86 -8.03
N PHE A 168 8.38 -14.18 -7.97
CA PHE A 168 9.44 -13.18 -8.01
C PHE A 168 10.31 -13.39 -9.24
N LEU A 169 10.54 -12.33 -10.02
CA LEU A 169 11.48 -12.41 -11.15
C LEU A 169 12.93 -12.20 -10.72
N LYS A 170 13.16 -11.34 -9.71
CA LYS A 170 14.45 -11.04 -9.11
C LYS A 170 14.27 -10.68 -7.64
N MET A 171 14.93 -11.44 -6.78
CA MET A 171 14.94 -11.31 -5.33
C MET A 171 16.39 -11.49 -4.87
N SER A 172 16.92 -10.56 -4.06
CA SER A 172 18.28 -10.65 -3.54
C SER A 172 18.34 -11.40 -2.22
N ASP A 173 17.49 -11.03 -1.26
CA ASP A 173 17.46 -11.57 0.10
C ASP A 173 16.03 -11.84 0.57
N CYS A 174 15.74 -13.06 1.02
CA CYS A 174 14.42 -13.42 1.56
C CYS A 174 14.56 -14.27 2.82
N GLN A 175 13.90 -13.84 3.90
CA GLN A 175 13.91 -14.51 5.19
C GLN A 175 12.48 -14.77 5.64
N ASP A 176 12.26 -15.97 6.21
CA ASP A 176 10.99 -16.38 6.80
C ASP A 176 9.84 -16.34 5.78
N LEU A 177 9.91 -17.22 4.77
CA LEU A 177 8.82 -17.40 3.82
C LEU A 177 7.83 -18.43 4.36
N GLY A 178 6.58 -18.03 4.55
CA GLY A 178 5.49 -18.88 4.98
C GLY A 178 5.03 -19.87 3.91
N ALA A 179 3.89 -20.52 4.17
CA ALA A 179 3.35 -21.52 3.26
C ALA A 179 2.86 -20.92 1.94
N CYS A 180 3.10 -21.63 0.83
CA CYS A 180 2.69 -21.17 -0.48
C CYS A 180 1.95 -22.26 -1.29
N GLY A 181 0.93 -21.88 -2.05
CA GLY A 181 0.25 -22.81 -2.96
C GLY A 181 1.12 -23.12 -4.18
N ALA A 182 1.60 -22.08 -4.85
CA ALA A 182 2.52 -22.17 -5.98
C ALA A 182 3.59 -21.07 -5.91
N LEU A 183 4.83 -21.45 -6.26
CA LEU A 183 5.99 -20.58 -6.21
C LEU A 183 6.82 -20.66 -7.47
N LEU A 184 7.08 -19.51 -8.07
CA LEU A 184 7.91 -19.39 -9.27
C LEU A 184 9.02 -18.36 -9.06
N TYR A 185 10.27 -18.83 -9.18
CA TYR A 185 11.48 -18.03 -9.04
C TYR A 185 12.49 -18.32 -10.15
N PRO A 186 12.65 -17.41 -11.12
CA PRO A 186 13.71 -17.53 -12.12
C PRO A 186 15.11 -17.30 -11.54
N LYS A 187 15.26 -16.40 -10.54
CA LYS A 187 16.56 -16.04 -9.94
C LYS A 187 16.39 -15.62 -8.49
N MET A 188 17.09 -16.32 -7.59
CA MET A 188 17.13 -16.04 -6.16
C MET A 188 18.56 -16.17 -5.63
N SER A 189 18.94 -15.27 -4.73
CA SER A 189 20.11 -15.39 -3.85
C SER A 189 19.62 -15.35 -2.40
N ASP A 190 20.47 -15.79 -1.46
CA ASP A 190 20.36 -15.53 -0.03
C ASP A 190 18.94 -15.70 0.55
N CYS A 191 18.43 -16.94 0.49
CA CYS A 191 17.13 -17.28 1.04
C CYS A 191 17.22 -18.18 2.29
N LYS A 192 16.41 -17.91 3.30
CA LYS A 192 16.38 -18.66 4.56
C LYS A 192 14.96 -18.94 5.00
N ASP A 193 14.77 -20.09 5.63
CA ASP A 193 13.52 -20.51 6.27
C ASP A 193 12.35 -20.49 5.29
N LEU A 194 12.42 -21.38 4.28
CA LEU A 194 11.36 -21.54 3.30
C LEU A 194 10.32 -22.54 3.79
N GLY A 195 9.09 -22.07 3.97
CA GLY A 195 7.93 -22.87 4.37
C GLY A 195 7.49 -23.86 3.30
N ALA A 196 6.42 -24.60 3.62
CA ALA A 196 5.87 -25.62 2.72
C ALA A 196 5.28 -24.99 1.45
N CYS A 197 5.61 -25.57 0.29
CA CYS A 197 5.12 -25.10 -1.00
C CYS A 197 4.54 -26.24 -1.83
N GLY A 198 3.27 -26.08 -2.27
CA GLY A 198 2.55 -27.12 -3.00
C GLY A 198 3.09 -27.37 -4.41
N ALA A 199 3.56 -26.33 -5.08
CA ALA A 199 4.25 -26.42 -6.36
C ALA A 199 5.38 -25.39 -6.41
N LEU A 200 6.53 -25.79 -6.96
CA LEU A 200 7.74 -24.99 -6.90
C LEU A 200 8.53 -25.10 -8.21
N LEU A 201 8.93 -23.96 -8.76
CA LEU A 201 9.84 -23.91 -9.91
C LEU A 201 10.95 -22.88 -9.67
N PHE A 202 12.18 -23.39 -9.57
CA PHE A 202 13.41 -22.60 -9.52
C PHE A 202 14.22 -22.80 -10.80
N LEU A 203 14.72 -21.70 -11.39
CA LEU A 203 15.69 -21.79 -12.50
C LEU A 203 17.14 -21.57 -12.04
N LYS A 204 17.37 -20.75 -11.01
CA LYS A 204 18.70 -20.48 -10.45
C LYS A 204 18.60 -20.05 -8.99
N MET A 205 19.33 -20.76 -8.13
CA MET A 205 19.49 -20.45 -6.70
C MET A 205 20.97 -20.39 -6.31
N SER A 206 21.29 -19.56 -5.33
CA SER A 206 22.61 -19.47 -4.68
C SER A 206 22.40 -19.10 -3.21
N ASP A 207 23.19 -19.71 -2.32
CA ASP A 207 23.26 -19.36 -0.90
C ASP A 207 21.94 -19.47 -0.10
N CYS A 208 21.10 -20.45 -0.47
CA CYS A 208 19.85 -20.75 0.24
C CYS A 208 20.00 -21.83 1.32
N GLN A 209 19.36 -21.64 2.47
CA GLN A 209 19.39 -22.52 3.64
C GLN A 209 17.97 -22.82 4.13
N ASP A 210 17.79 -23.93 4.85
CA ASP A 210 16.53 -24.28 5.51
C ASP A 210 15.30 -24.22 4.60
N LEU A 211 15.49 -24.78 3.40
CA LEU A 211 14.41 -25.06 2.47
C LEU A 211 13.58 -26.21 3.08
N GLY A 212 12.38 -25.91 3.58
CA GLY A 212 11.44 -26.88 4.14
C GLY A 212 11.07 -27.99 3.15
N ASP A 213 10.09 -28.84 3.48
CA ASP A 213 9.67 -29.94 2.59
C ASP A 213 9.18 -29.42 1.23
N ILE A 214 10.12 -29.30 0.29
CA ILE A 214 9.89 -29.05 -1.11
C ILE A 214 9.41 -30.38 -1.67
N SER A 215 8.10 -30.61 -1.63
CA SER A 215 7.49 -31.76 -2.26
C SER A 215 7.79 -31.75 -3.76
N ARG A 216 8.52 -32.78 -4.19
CA ARG A 216 8.87 -33.09 -5.59
C ARG A 216 7.65 -33.41 -6.44
#